data_AF-A0A949I7V9-F1
#
_entry.id   AF-A0A949I7V9-F1
#
_cell.length_a   1.000
_cell.length_b   1.000
_cell.length_c   1.000
_cell.angle_alpha   90.00
_cell.angle_beta   90.00
_cell.angle_gamma   90.00
#
_symmetry.space_group_name_H-M   'P 1'
#
loop_
_entity.id
_entity.type
_entity.pdbx_description
1 polymer ?
#
loop_
_entity_poly.entity_id
_entity_poly.type
_entity_poly.pdbx_seq_one_letter_code
_entity_poly.pdbx_strand_id
1 'polypeptide(L)'
;AFGEGFGIDRAGQAVQERRIERYMHTPGGQPLLPGMLNFTLYGTLHDVIARGQPPAQLAWRIGTMMRLHPRAHWMPSFVDNHDVDRFLAGASPAALKQALLLIFTLPGVPVVTYGTEQGFTEQRAAMFAAGWGAGGRSHFDTQAPLYATLRELAQLRRAHRALTRGTPTVLRANAAAPGVLAYRMRHGRDDVLVLMNTADTATLADNIATGWPAGTQPVPLFSLGEVPAVRADARGHINVVLPARSAVVWRAGAQAAVPRASAGTAAPQGHDPSPQMISQAPPVSDSTSRPTPTTTALSIDPLPAADTRHATLRVTGRAAPHSDVAVVVDGGVAHAQQVQASATGHWQATLALGDMI
;
A
#
# COMPACT_ATOMS: atom_id res chain seq x y z
N ALA A 1 -16.83 4.14 29.79
CA ALA A 1 -15.55 4.70 30.24
C ALA A 1 -14.42 4.02 29.47
N PHE A 2 -13.38 4.75 29.06
CA PHE A 2 -12.11 4.18 28.57
C PHE A 2 -10.98 4.74 29.43
N GLY A 3 -9.84 4.05 29.49
CA GLY A 3 -8.68 4.50 30.27
C GLY A 3 -7.70 5.33 29.45
N GLU A 4 -6.90 6.13 30.15
CA GLU A 4 -5.77 6.85 29.59
C GLU A 4 -4.49 6.40 30.28
N GLY A 5 -3.45 6.11 29.49
CA GLY A 5 -2.12 5.78 29.97
C GLY A 5 -1.10 6.16 28.91
N PHE A 6 -0.19 7.08 29.25
CA PHE A 6 0.83 7.53 28.32
C PHE A 6 1.97 6.52 28.23
N GLY A 7 2.26 6.05 27.03
CA GLY A 7 3.39 5.15 26.76
C GLY A 7 3.57 4.89 25.28
N ILE A 8 4.74 5.23 24.76
CA ILE A 8 5.17 4.88 23.40
C ILE A 8 6.27 3.83 23.48
N ASP A 9 6.27 2.92 22.52
CA ASP A 9 7.24 1.84 22.40
C ASP A 9 8.25 2.19 21.30
N ARG A 10 9.51 1.78 21.48
CA ARG A 10 10.51 1.82 20.41
C ARG A 10 10.16 0.82 19.30
N ALA A 11 10.76 0.99 18.13
CA ALA A 11 10.65 0.04 17.02
C ALA A 11 10.88 -1.42 17.47
N GLY A 12 9.96 -2.31 17.12
CA GLY A 12 10.04 -3.74 17.47
C GLY A 12 9.75 -4.08 18.95
N GLN A 13 9.35 -3.11 19.78
CA GLN A 13 9.07 -3.32 21.21
C GLN A 13 7.58 -3.20 21.55
N ALA A 14 7.15 -3.98 22.55
CA ALA A 14 5.76 -4.07 23.04
C ALA A 14 5.69 -3.92 24.58
N VAL A 15 6.60 -3.14 25.16
CA VAL A 15 6.66 -2.97 26.62
C VAL A 15 5.45 -2.17 27.10
N GLN A 16 5.17 -1.04 26.44
CA GLN A 16 4.04 -0.18 26.76
C GLN A 16 2.73 -0.81 26.29
N GLU A 17 2.70 -1.46 25.13
CA GLU A 17 1.49 -2.19 24.65
C GLU A 17 1.00 -3.21 25.70
N ARG A 18 1.91 -4.06 26.21
CA ARG A 18 1.60 -5.04 27.27
C ARG A 18 1.22 -4.35 28.59
N ARG A 19 1.79 -3.18 28.88
CA ARG A 19 1.42 -2.41 30.07
C ARG A 19 -0.01 -1.87 29.97
N ILE A 20 -0.38 -1.31 28.82
CA ILE A 20 -1.73 -0.84 28.53
C ILE A 20 -2.73 -1.99 28.65
N GLU A 21 -2.46 -3.15 28.02
CA GLU A 21 -3.38 -4.29 28.09
C GLU A 21 -3.60 -4.79 29.53
N ARG A 22 -2.55 -4.78 30.37
CA ARG A 22 -2.67 -5.17 31.78
C ARG A 22 -3.65 -4.27 32.55
N TYR A 23 -3.71 -2.96 32.26
CA TYR A 23 -4.66 -2.05 32.91
C TYR A 23 -6.11 -2.28 32.48
N MET A 24 -6.34 -3.00 31.38
CA MET A 24 -7.67 -3.33 30.90
C MET A 24 -8.29 -4.53 31.66
N HIS A 25 -7.55 -5.11 32.61
CA HIS A 25 -7.94 -6.28 33.40
C HIS A 25 -7.69 -6.07 34.89
N THR A 26 -8.47 -6.74 35.74
CA THR A 26 -8.17 -6.86 37.17
C THR A 26 -6.97 -7.79 37.37
N PRO A 27 -6.34 -7.82 38.57
CA PRO A 27 -5.29 -8.80 38.89
C PRO A 27 -5.71 -10.27 38.68
N GLY A 28 -7.02 -10.57 38.79
CA GLY A 28 -7.60 -11.89 38.51
C GLY A 28 -7.97 -12.12 37.03
N GLY A 29 -7.56 -11.25 36.12
CA GLY A 29 -7.76 -11.39 34.67
C GLY A 29 -9.15 -11.01 34.16
N GLN A 30 -10.05 -10.52 35.02
CA GLN A 30 -11.39 -10.11 34.60
C GLN A 30 -11.34 -8.78 33.84
N PRO A 31 -12.14 -8.59 32.77
CA PRO A 31 -12.21 -7.31 32.07
C PRO A 31 -12.57 -6.16 33.02
N LEU A 32 -11.77 -5.09 33.02
CA LEU A 32 -11.97 -3.90 33.88
C LEU A 32 -12.38 -2.67 33.06
N LEU A 33 -11.61 -2.35 32.02
CA LEU A 33 -11.87 -1.23 31.12
C LEU A 33 -12.12 -1.77 29.71
N PRO A 34 -13.10 -1.26 28.95
CA PRO A 34 -13.41 -1.74 27.60
C PRO A 34 -12.33 -1.35 26.57
N GLY A 35 -11.61 -0.25 26.78
CA GLY A 35 -10.57 0.24 25.88
C GLY A 35 -9.63 1.21 26.59
N MET A 36 -8.48 1.45 25.98
CA MET A 36 -7.54 2.51 26.38
C MET A 36 -7.07 3.29 25.16
N LEU A 37 -6.72 4.56 25.37
CA LEU A 37 -6.09 5.40 24.33
C LEU A 37 -4.88 4.69 23.74
N ASN A 38 -4.84 4.63 22.42
CA ASN A 38 -3.85 3.86 21.67
C ASN A 38 -2.56 4.65 21.44
N PHE A 39 -1.87 5.01 22.53
CA PHE A 39 -0.62 5.79 22.49
C PHE A 39 0.51 5.07 21.75
N THR A 40 0.51 3.74 21.76
CA THR A 40 1.52 2.93 21.06
C THR A 40 1.34 2.96 19.55
N LEU A 41 0.10 2.91 19.04
CA LEU A 41 -0.16 3.18 17.63
C LEU A 41 0.17 4.63 17.28
N TYR A 42 -0.23 5.60 18.12
CA TYR A 42 0.11 7.02 17.95
C TYR A 42 1.62 7.24 17.78
N GLY A 43 2.44 6.66 18.67
CA GLY A 43 3.90 6.80 18.63
C GLY A 43 4.50 6.26 17.33
N THR A 44 4.22 4.99 17.00
CA THR A 44 4.74 4.38 15.76
C THR A 44 4.19 5.04 14.50
N LEU A 45 2.94 5.51 14.52
CA LEU A 45 2.35 6.27 13.42
C LEU A 45 3.12 7.57 13.17
N HIS A 46 3.46 8.31 14.22
CA HIS A 46 4.25 9.54 14.09
C HIS A 46 5.65 9.25 13.57
N ASP A 47 6.32 8.22 14.09
CA ASP A 47 7.65 7.84 13.65
C ASP A 47 7.68 7.54 12.15
N VAL A 48 6.71 6.77 11.64
CA VAL A 48 6.67 6.40 10.21
C VAL A 48 6.17 7.56 9.34
N ILE A 49 5.03 8.16 9.68
CA ILE A 49 4.33 9.08 8.78
C ILE A 49 4.92 10.50 8.84
N ALA A 50 5.23 10.99 10.04
CA ALA A 50 5.79 12.32 10.23
C ALA A 50 7.32 12.33 10.12
N ARG A 51 8.00 11.35 10.74
CA ARG A 51 9.48 11.34 10.84
C ARG A 51 10.19 10.47 9.80
N GLY A 52 9.45 9.86 8.88
CA GLY A 52 10.04 9.09 7.77
C GLY A 52 10.73 7.80 8.20
N GLN A 53 10.27 7.15 9.26
CA GLN A 53 10.75 5.81 9.59
C GLN A 53 10.17 4.75 8.63
N PRO A 54 10.83 3.59 8.46
CA PRO A 54 10.34 2.53 7.58
C PRO A 54 8.95 2.02 7.95
N PRO A 55 8.01 1.88 6.98
CA PRO A 55 6.68 1.34 7.22
C PRO A 55 6.60 -0.03 7.89
N ALA A 56 7.66 -0.83 7.83
CA ALA A 56 7.75 -2.09 8.55
C ALA A 56 7.55 -1.93 10.07
N GLN A 57 7.89 -0.77 10.64
CA GLN A 57 7.61 -0.48 12.06
C GLN A 57 6.10 -0.42 12.32
N LEU A 58 5.33 0.25 11.44
CA LEU A 58 3.87 0.28 11.51
C LEU A 58 3.27 -1.11 11.28
N ALA A 59 3.78 -1.88 10.32
CA ALA A 59 3.34 -3.26 10.10
C ALA A 59 3.51 -4.13 11.35
N TRP A 60 4.66 -4.01 12.01
CA TRP A 60 4.93 -4.69 13.27
C TRP A 60 3.97 -4.23 14.37
N ARG A 61 3.73 -2.91 14.52
CA ARG A 61 2.79 -2.36 15.50
C ARG A 61 1.37 -2.87 15.27
N ILE A 62 0.88 -2.86 14.02
CA ILE A 62 -0.45 -3.37 13.66
C ILE A 62 -0.58 -4.84 14.06
N GLY A 63 0.40 -5.68 13.73
CA GLY A 63 0.39 -7.09 14.09
C GLY A 63 0.44 -7.30 15.61
N THR A 64 1.27 -6.53 16.32
CA THR A 64 1.38 -6.59 17.78
C THR A 64 0.09 -6.17 18.47
N MET A 65 -0.53 -5.07 18.04
CA MET A 65 -1.80 -4.57 18.56
C MET A 65 -2.89 -5.64 18.44
N MET A 66 -3.01 -6.28 17.28
CA MET A 66 -4.02 -7.32 17.07
C MET A 66 -3.76 -8.61 17.87
N ARG A 67 -2.50 -8.92 18.20
CA ARG A 67 -2.16 -10.07 19.05
C ARG A 67 -2.36 -9.80 20.54
N LEU A 68 -2.06 -8.59 21.00
CA LEU A 68 -2.03 -8.26 22.42
C LEU A 68 -3.33 -7.66 22.94
N HIS A 69 -4.12 -7.01 22.08
CA HIS A 69 -5.38 -6.39 22.48
C HIS A 69 -6.57 -7.14 21.87
N PRO A 70 -7.22 -8.07 22.60
CA PRO A 70 -8.41 -8.78 22.13
C PRO A 70 -9.58 -7.83 21.78
N ARG A 71 -9.53 -6.61 22.33
CA ARG A 71 -10.54 -5.55 22.15
C ARG A 71 -9.97 -4.33 21.41
N ALA A 72 -9.01 -4.54 20.51
CA ALA A 72 -8.38 -3.49 19.71
C ALA A 72 -9.41 -2.55 19.03
N HIS A 73 -10.55 -3.10 18.57
CA HIS A 73 -11.63 -2.31 17.95
C HIS A 73 -12.29 -1.27 18.87
N TRP A 74 -12.10 -1.36 20.19
CA TRP A 74 -12.65 -0.43 21.18
C TRP A 74 -11.61 0.58 21.68
N MET A 75 -10.35 0.47 21.24
CA MET A 75 -9.29 1.40 21.62
C MET A 75 -9.41 2.70 20.82
N PRO A 76 -9.46 3.87 21.47
CA PRO A 76 -9.45 5.15 20.74
C PRO A 76 -8.09 5.42 20.12
N SER A 77 -8.06 5.68 18.81
CA SER A 77 -6.85 5.98 18.03
C SER A 77 -6.89 7.42 17.55
N PHE A 78 -5.76 8.12 17.64
CA PHE A 78 -5.67 9.55 17.39
C PHE A 78 -4.31 9.89 16.77
N VAL A 79 -4.23 11.06 16.14
CA VAL A 79 -2.99 11.59 15.56
C VAL A 79 -2.36 12.68 16.45
N ASP A 80 -3.17 13.34 17.27
CA ASP A 80 -2.78 14.26 18.33
C ASP A 80 -3.91 14.31 19.37
N ASN A 81 -3.69 14.99 20.49
CA ASN A 81 -4.71 15.25 21.51
C ASN A 81 -4.41 16.58 22.24
N HIS A 82 -4.96 16.76 23.44
CA HIS A 82 -4.79 17.98 24.23
C HIS A 82 -3.50 18.06 25.05
N ASP A 83 -2.74 16.95 25.14
CA ASP A 83 -1.53 16.80 25.96
C ASP A 83 -0.25 16.60 25.12
N VAL A 84 -0.38 16.41 23.81
CA VAL A 84 0.74 16.30 22.87
C VAL A 84 0.68 17.41 21.82
N ASP A 85 1.81 17.71 21.20
CA ASP A 85 1.87 18.72 20.15
C ASP A 85 0.90 18.37 19.00
N ARG A 86 0.40 19.41 18.33
CA ARG A 86 -0.41 19.22 17.12
C ARG A 86 0.41 18.47 16.08
N PHE A 87 -0.23 17.59 15.31
CA PHE A 87 0.47 16.85 14.26
C PHE A 87 1.18 17.79 13.27
N LEU A 88 0.54 18.91 12.93
CA LEU A 88 1.07 19.92 12.00
C LEU A 88 2.16 20.83 12.60
N ALA A 89 2.46 20.71 13.90
CA ALA A 89 3.61 21.41 14.48
C ALA A 89 4.94 20.88 13.94
N GLY A 90 4.98 19.62 13.47
CA GLY A 90 6.20 18.96 13.02
C GLY A 90 6.07 18.15 11.73
N ALA A 91 4.93 18.19 11.04
CA ALA A 91 4.67 17.38 9.85
C ALA A 91 3.83 18.11 8.81
N SER A 92 3.86 17.60 7.56
CA SER A 92 3.14 18.20 6.44
C SER A 92 1.63 17.87 6.45
N PRO A 93 0.79 18.68 5.80
CA PRO A 93 -0.61 18.35 5.57
C PRO A 93 -0.81 17.01 4.83
N ALA A 94 0.10 16.64 3.92
CA ALA A 94 0.04 15.36 3.23
C ALA A 94 0.25 14.19 4.21
N ALA A 95 1.24 14.29 5.09
CA ALA A 95 1.48 13.32 6.16
C ALA A 95 0.28 13.23 7.13
N LEU A 96 -0.33 14.36 7.50
CA LEU A 96 -1.56 14.35 8.33
C LEU A 96 -2.70 13.59 7.65
N LYS A 97 -2.93 13.80 6.35
CA LYS A 97 -3.98 13.05 5.62
C LYS A 97 -3.72 11.55 5.60
N GLN A 98 -2.46 11.12 5.45
CA GLN A 98 -2.08 9.69 5.56
C GLN A 98 -2.29 9.14 6.98
N ALA A 99 -1.92 9.91 8.01
CA ALA A 99 -2.13 9.57 9.41
C ALA A 99 -3.62 9.41 9.74
N LEU A 100 -4.46 10.34 9.26
CA LEU A 100 -5.91 10.27 9.38
C LEU A 100 -6.46 9.05 8.64
N LEU A 101 -6.01 8.78 7.41
CA LEU A 101 -6.41 7.58 6.68
C LEU A 101 -6.15 6.32 7.50
N LEU A 102 -4.98 6.17 8.14
CA LEU A 102 -4.65 5.02 8.99
C LEU A 102 -5.63 4.86 10.16
N ILE A 103 -5.89 5.90 10.96
CA ILE A 103 -6.80 5.75 12.12
C ILE A 103 -8.26 5.52 11.68
N PHE A 104 -8.65 5.95 10.48
CA PHE A 104 -9.98 5.72 9.93
C PHE A 104 -10.15 4.36 9.24
N THR A 105 -9.08 3.63 8.96
CA THR A 105 -9.14 2.33 8.25
C THR A 105 -8.66 1.15 9.10
N LEU A 106 -7.80 1.37 10.09
CA LEU A 106 -7.39 0.36 11.05
C LEU A 106 -8.47 0.10 12.14
N PRO A 107 -8.36 -1.02 12.88
CA PRO A 107 -9.17 -1.27 14.07
C PRO A 107 -8.97 -0.20 15.14
N GLY A 108 -10.07 0.16 15.80
CA GLY A 108 -10.09 1.18 16.85
C GLY A 108 -11.26 2.16 16.67
N VAL A 109 -11.31 3.17 17.52
CA VAL A 109 -12.26 4.28 17.42
C VAL A 109 -11.47 5.53 17.03
N PRO A 110 -11.56 6.04 15.79
CA PRO A 110 -10.84 7.26 15.41
C PRO A 110 -11.34 8.45 16.23
N VAL A 111 -10.41 9.14 16.88
CA VAL A 111 -10.62 10.38 17.62
C VAL A 111 -9.84 11.49 16.93
N VAL A 112 -10.54 12.58 16.63
CA VAL A 112 -9.97 13.77 15.98
C VAL A 112 -10.06 14.93 16.96
N THR A 113 -8.92 15.56 17.24
CA THR A 113 -8.88 16.74 18.10
C THR A 113 -9.46 17.93 17.34
N TYR A 114 -10.25 18.76 18.01
CA TYR A 114 -10.80 19.97 17.41
C TYR A 114 -9.69 20.83 16.77
N GLY A 115 -10.00 21.49 15.65
CA GLY A 115 -9.05 22.33 14.93
C GLY A 115 -8.13 21.56 13.98
N THR A 116 -8.03 20.23 14.08
CA THR A 116 -7.30 19.41 13.07
C THR A 116 -7.92 19.59 11.69
N GLU A 117 -9.25 19.67 11.60
CA GLU A 117 -10.01 19.95 10.37
C GLU A 117 -9.76 21.35 9.78
N GLN A 118 -9.23 22.27 10.60
CA GLN A 118 -8.87 23.64 10.24
C GLN A 118 -7.35 23.84 10.12
N GLY A 119 -6.55 22.78 10.33
CA GLY A 119 -5.10 22.83 10.19
C GLY A 119 -4.36 23.49 11.36
N PHE A 120 -4.89 23.41 12.59
CA PHE A 120 -4.21 23.96 13.77
C PHE A 120 -2.81 23.36 13.97
N THR A 121 -1.83 24.24 14.17
CA THR A 121 -0.43 23.88 14.44
C THR A 121 -0.05 24.10 15.91
N GLU A 122 -0.85 24.86 16.66
CA GLU A 122 -0.60 25.15 18.07
C GLU A 122 -1.58 24.42 18.99
N GLN A 123 -1.08 23.98 20.13
CA GLN A 123 -1.92 23.41 21.18
C GLN A 123 -2.87 24.48 21.73
N ARG A 124 -4.10 24.10 22.07
CA ARG A 124 -5.08 24.98 22.76
C ARG A 124 -5.45 26.29 22.05
N ALA A 125 -5.08 26.47 20.78
CA ALA A 125 -5.63 27.54 19.94
C ALA A 125 -7.17 27.44 19.92
N ALA A 126 -7.85 28.58 19.90
CA ALA A 126 -9.30 28.63 20.03
C ALA A 126 -10.00 28.59 18.67
N MET A 127 -11.17 27.94 18.63
CA MET A 127 -12.03 27.93 17.44
C MET A 127 -12.77 29.25 17.22
N PHE A 128 -12.97 30.04 18.27
CA PHE A 128 -13.70 31.30 18.22
C PHE A 128 -12.76 32.49 18.11
N ALA A 129 -13.13 33.49 17.31
CA ALA A 129 -12.33 34.67 17.00
C ALA A 129 -11.68 35.37 18.20
N ALA A 130 -12.39 35.45 19.33
CA ALA A 130 -11.92 36.14 20.54
C ALA A 130 -10.96 35.30 21.40
N GLY A 131 -10.80 34.01 21.11
CA GLY A 131 -9.97 33.12 21.91
C GLY A 131 -8.48 33.18 21.56
N TRP A 132 -7.67 32.65 22.47
CA TRP A 132 -6.21 32.62 22.31
C TRP A 132 -5.80 31.85 21.04
N GLY A 133 -4.80 32.36 20.31
CA GLY A 133 -4.29 31.74 19.07
C GLY A 133 -5.25 31.79 17.86
N ALA A 134 -6.47 32.34 17.99
CA ALA A 134 -7.44 32.35 16.90
C ALA A 134 -7.16 33.41 15.81
N GLY A 135 -6.33 34.41 16.10
CA GLY A 135 -5.99 35.48 15.16
C GLY A 135 -7.17 36.37 14.76
N GLY A 136 -8.17 36.53 15.64
CA GLY A 136 -9.35 37.36 15.37
C GLY A 136 -10.36 36.71 14.41
N ARG A 137 -10.20 35.42 14.07
CA ARG A 137 -11.10 34.69 13.16
C ARG A 137 -11.68 33.46 13.84
N SER A 138 -12.94 33.14 13.54
CA SER A 138 -13.51 31.85 13.90
C SER A 138 -13.16 30.78 12.87
N HIS A 139 -12.87 29.56 13.33
CA HIS A 139 -12.33 28.46 12.54
C HIS A 139 -13.39 27.37 12.36
N PHE A 140 -14.46 27.67 11.64
CA PHE A 140 -15.56 26.72 11.36
C PHE A 140 -15.77 26.51 9.86
N ASP A 141 -14.71 26.66 9.05
CA ASP A 141 -14.81 26.55 7.60
C ASP A 141 -15.02 25.10 7.16
N THR A 142 -16.20 24.81 6.61
CA THR A 142 -16.56 23.49 6.10
C THR A 142 -16.00 23.20 4.70
N GLN A 143 -15.39 24.21 4.05
CA GLN A 143 -14.67 24.07 2.79
C GLN A 143 -13.16 23.89 2.99
N ALA A 144 -12.67 23.91 4.24
CA ALA A 144 -11.27 23.66 4.54
C ALA A 144 -10.84 22.27 3.99
N PRO A 145 -9.66 22.14 3.35
CA PRO A 145 -9.25 20.88 2.72
C PRO A 145 -9.19 19.69 3.67
N LEU A 146 -8.80 19.90 4.94
CA LEU A 146 -8.76 18.84 5.96
C LEU A 146 -10.17 18.48 6.45
N TYR A 147 -11.09 19.44 6.53
CA TYR A 147 -12.51 19.18 6.78
C TYR A 147 -13.12 18.26 5.71
N ALA A 148 -12.91 18.59 4.42
CA ALA A 148 -13.40 17.76 3.32
C ALA A 148 -12.80 16.34 3.36
N THR A 149 -11.50 16.24 3.63
CA THR A 149 -10.82 14.93 3.76
C THR A 149 -11.41 14.10 4.91
N LEU A 150 -11.62 14.71 6.09
CA LEU A 150 -12.22 14.03 7.24
C LEU A 150 -13.65 13.58 6.97
N ARG A 151 -14.43 14.38 6.25
CA ARG A 151 -15.79 14.00 5.81
C ARG A 151 -15.75 12.75 4.93
N GLU A 152 -14.85 12.70 3.95
CA GLU A 152 -14.68 11.54 3.06
C GLU A 152 -14.21 10.30 3.83
N LEU A 153 -13.22 10.43 4.72
CA LEU A 153 -12.75 9.32 5.56
C LEU A 153 -13.85 8.78 6.49
N ALA A 154 -14.65 9.66 7.08
CA ALA A 154 -15.79 9.27 7.91
C ALA A 154 -16.87 8.54 7.09
N GLN A 155 -17.15 9.00 5.87
CA GLN A 155 -18.07 8.33 4.94
C GLN A 155 -17.54 6.95 4.53
N LEU A 156 -16.27 6.86 4.15
CA LEU A 156 -15.58 5.62 3.80
C LEU A 156 -15.70 4.59 4.94
N ARG A 157 -15.32 4.98 6.18
CA ARG A 157 -15.39 4.09 7.33
C ARG A 157 -16.82 3.61 7.60
N ARG A 158 -17.82 4.50 7.48
CA ARG A 158 -19.23 4.14 7.70
C ARG A 158 -19.81 3.23 6.63
N ALA A 159 -19.38 3.38 5.38
CA ALA A 159 -19.85 2.58 4.25
C ALA A 159 -19.32 1.14 4.27
N HIS A 160 -18.18 0.90 4.91
CA HIS A 160 -17.49 -0.40 4.89
C HIS A 160 -17.37 -1.03 6.28
N ARG A 161 -18.02 -2.19 6.47
CA ARG A 161 -17.92 -3.00 7.69
C ARG A 161 -16.48 -3.51 7.90
N ALA A 162 -15.73 -3.76 6.84
CA ALA A 162 -14.31 -4.11 6.90
C ALA A 162 -13.51 -3.07 7.70
N LEU A 163 -13.85 -1.78 7.58
CA LEU A 163 -13.13 -0.70 8.25
C LEU A 163 -13.60 -0.48 9.69
N THR A 164 -14.84 -0.86 10.05
CA THR A 164 -15.36 -0.69 11.43
C THR A 164 -15.24 -1.92 12.32
N ARG A 165 -15.18 -3.12 11.72
CA ARG A 165 -15.23 -4.42 12.42
C ARG A 165 -14.22 -5.43 11.91
N GLY A 166 -13.53 -5.12 10.82
CA GLY A 166 -12.59 -6.05 10.20
C GLY A 166 -11.24 -6.11 10.89
N THR A 167 -10.42 -7.05 10.45
CA THR A 167 -9.05 -7.25 10.93
C THR A 167 -8.04 -7.00 9.81
N PRO A 168 -6.91 -6.35 10.10
CA PRO A 168 -5.89 -6.07 9.11
C PRO A 168 -5.06 -7.31 8.79
N THR A 169 -4.65 -7.44 7.54
CA THR A 169 -3.56 -8.30 7.08
C THR A 169 -2.58 -7.43 6.32
N VAL A 170 -1.38 -7.24 6.84
CA VAL A 170 -0.33 -6.50 6.13
C VAL A 170 0.14 -7.35 4.95
N LEU A 171 0.19 -6.75 3.76
CA LEU A 171 0.59 -7.39 2.50
C LEU A 171 1.99 -6.94 2.05
N ARG A 172 2.35 -5.68 2.33
CA ARG A 172 3.67 -5.12 2.03
C ARG A 172 3.99 -4.00 3.03
N ALA A 173 5.24 -3.93 3.45
CA ALA A 173 5.77 -2.79 4.20
C ALA A 173 7.26 -2.67 3.88
N ASN A 174 7.70 -1.51 3.41
CA ASN A 174 9.12 -1.26 3.20
C ASN A 174 9.85 -1.27 4.55
N ALA A 175 10.96 -2.01 4.62
CA ALA A 175 11.74 -2.20 5.84
C ALA A 175 12.98 -1.30 5.92
N ALA A 176 13.46 -0.78 4.79
CA ALA A 176 14.71 -0.03 4.71
C ALA A 176 14.50 1.48 4.87
N ALA A 177 13.42 2.02 4.27
CA ALA A 177 13.19 3.46 4.14
C ALA A 177 11.69 3.79 4.08
N PRO A 178 11.28 5.08 4.07
CA PRO A 178 9.95 5.47 3.63
C PRO A 178 9.58 4.82 2.30
N GLY A 179 8.31 4.45 2.14
CA GLY A 179 7.84 3.79 0.93
C GLY A 179 6.49 3.12 1.13
N VAL A 180 6.29 1.99 0.47
CA VAL A 180 4.98 1.34 0.42
C VAL A 180 4.59 0.72 1.76
N LEU A 181 3.38 1.04 2.21
CA LEU A 181 2.60 0.27 3.17
C LEU A 181 1.31 -0.20 2.49
N ALA A 182 1.08 -1.50 2.47
CA ALA A 182 -0.12 -2.12 1.93
C ALA A 182 -0.72 -3.09 2.94
N TYR A 183 -2.01 -2.98 3.21
CA TYR A 183 -2.73 -3.92 4.05
C TYR A 183 -4.18 -4.06 3.61
N ARG A 184 -4.75 -5.21 3.95
CA ARG A 184 -6.12 -5.57 3.63
C ARG A 184 -6.96 -5.61 4.91
N MET A 185 -8.13 -5.00 4.88
CA MET A 185 -9.15 -5.07 5.92
C MET A 185 -10.26 -6.00 5.45
N ARG A 186 -10.65 -6.98 6.28
CA ARG A 186 -11.76 -7.90 5.94
C ARG A 186 -12.76 -8.06 7.07
N HIS A 187 -14.04 -8.07 6.72
CA HIS A 187 -15.12 -8.48 7.60
C HIS A 187 -16.23 -9.17 6.81
N GLY A 188 -16.39 -10.50 6.98
CA GLY A 188 -17.29 -11.29 6.15
C GLY A 188 -16.89 -11.21 4.67
N ARG A 189 -17.79 -10.72 3.83
CA ARG A 189 -17.54 -10.50 2.38
C ARG A 189 -16.99 -9.12 2.04
N ASP A 190 -16.96 -8.19 3.00
CA ASP A 190 -16.40 -6.86 2.77
C ASP A 190 -14.87 -6.96 2.87
N ASP A 191 -14.19 -6.63 1.78
CA ASP A 191 -12.75 -6.76 1.57
C ASP A 191 -12.24 -5.46 0.95
N VAL A 192 -11.40 -4.76 1.71
CA VAL A 192 -10.87 -3.44 1.36
C VAL A 192 -9.36 -3.50 1.42
N LEU A 193 -8.72 -3.09 0.33
CA LEU A 193 -7.28 -3.01 0.18
C LEU A 193 -6.83 -1.56 0.32
N VAL A 194 -5.93 -1.28 1.26
CA VAL A 194 -5.35 0.05 1.49
C VAL A 194 -3.87 0.02 1.09
N LEU A 195 -3.47 0.91 0.19
CA LEU A 195 -2.07 1.13 -0.20
C LEU A 195 -1.73 2.60 0.04
N MET A 196 -0.53 2.87 0.53
CA MET A 196 0.01 4.23 0.61
C MET A 196 1.52 4.24 0.41
N ASN A 197 2.01 5.35 -0.11
CA ASN A 197 3.43 5.64 -0.21
C ASN A 197 3.82 6.68 0.84
N THR A 198 4.61 6.28 1.84
CA THR A 198 5.08 7.20 2.90
C THR A 198 6.32 8.01 2.48
N ALA A 199 6.89 7.76 1.30
CA ALA A 199 8.01 8.54 0.78
C ALA A 199 7.57 9.85 0.13
N ASP A 200 8.52 10.78 0.06
CA ASP A 200 8.39 12.06 -0.65
C ASP A 200 8.76 11.96 -2.15
N THR A 201 8.97 10.73 -2.64
CA THR A 201 9.21 10.42 -4.05
C THR A 201 8.23 9.33 -4.51
N ALA A 202 8.05 9.17 -5.83
CA ALA A 202 7.25 8.08 -6.35
C ALA A 202 7.86 6.72 -5.95
N THR A 203 7.02 5.72 -5.66
CA THR A 203 7.48 4.41 -5.21
C THR A 203 6.67 3.30 -5.87
N LEU A 204 7.36 2.25 -6.34
CA LEU A 204 6.73 1.05 -6.87
C LEU A 204 6.22 0.17 -5.71
N ALA A 205 4.92 -0.08 -5.69
CA ALA A 205 4.29 -1.16 -4.94
C ALA A 205 4.26 -2.40 -5.83
N ASP A 206 5.29 -3.24 -5.72
CA ASP A 206 5.43 -4.48 -6.48
C ASP A 206 4.77 -5.68 -5.77
N ASN A 207 4.30 -6.62 -6.59
CA ASN A 207 3.93 -7.97 -6.21
C ASN A 207 2.91 -8.04 -5.06
N ILE A 208 1.96 -7.11 -5.00
CA ILE A 208 0.94 -7.08 -3.95
C ILE A 208 -0.07 -8.20 -4.20
N ALA A 209 -0.05 -9.24 -3.36
CA ALA A 209 -0.95 -10.38 -3.45
C ALA A 209 -2.37 -10.01 -2.99
N THR A 210 -3.22 -9.59 -3.94
CA THR A 210 -4.57 -9.09 -3.63
C THR A 210 -5.54 -10.20 -3.22
N GLY A 211 -5.35 -11.40 -3.77
CA GLY A 211 -6.31 -12.50 -3.70
C GLY A 211 -7.51 -12.32 -4.63
N TRP A 212 -7.47 -11.35 -5.54
CA TRP A 212 -8.47 -11.17 -6.58
C TRP A 212 -8.17 -12.08 -7.77
N PRO A 213 -9.20 -12.49 -8.54
CA PRO A 213 -8.99 -13.20 -9.78
C PRO A 213 -8.16 -12.39 -10.78
N ALA A 214 -7.47 -13.09 -11.68
CA ALA A 214 -6.77 -12.48 -12.80
C ALA A 214 -7.70 -11.56 -13.62
N GLY A 215 -7.18 -10.43 -14.06
CA GLY A 215 -7.93 -9.47 -14.86
C GLY A 215 -8.82 -8.51 -14.08
N THR A 216 -8.96 -8.68 -12.76
CA THR A 216 -9.76 -7.78 -11.90
C THR A 216 -9.21 -6.36 -11.96
N GLN A 217 -10.08 -5.39 -12.26
CA GLN A 217 -9.80 -3.97 -12.08
C GLN A 217 -10.34 -3.53 -10.71
N PRO A 218 -9.56 -2.85 -9.86
CA PRO A 218 -10.07 -2.35 -8.60
C PRO A 218 -11.03 -1.18 -8.81
N VAL A 219 -12.00 -1.05 -7.89
CA VAL A 219 -12.85 0.13 -7.78
C VAL A 219 -12.29 1.04 -6.68
N PRO A 220 -11.94 2.31 -6.97
CA PRO A 220 -11.54 3.28 -5.95
C PRO A 220 -12.69 3.60 -5.01
N LEU A 221 -12.40 3.53 -3.72
CA LEU A 221 -13.28 3.93 -2.62
C LEU A 221 -12.82 5.27 -2.01
N PHE A 222 -11.52 5.54 -2.04
CA PHE A 222 -10.89 6.78 -1.56
C PHE A 222 -9.49 6.93 -2.15
N SER A 223 -8.99 8.15 -2.32
CA SER A 223 -7.60 8.40 -2.67
C SER A 223 -7.05 9.70 -2.07
N LEU A 224 -5.74 9.71 -1.83
CA LEU A 224 -4.93 10.90 -1.66
C LEU A 224 -4.07 11.03 -2.92
N GLY A 225 -4.40 12.00 -3.77
CA GLY A 225 -3.79 12.15 -5.09
C GLY A 225 -4.50 11.33 -6.16
N GLU A 226 -3.84 11.21 -7.32
CA GLU A 226 -4.38 10.52 -8.49
C GLU A 226 -4.52 9.02 -8.25
N VAL A 227 -5.59 8.43 -8.80
CA VAL A 227 -5.82 6.98 -8.75
C VAL A 227 -5.09 6.34 -9.92
N PRO A 228 -4.07 5.50 -9.69
CA PRO A 228 -3.39 4.82 -10.77
C PRO A 228 -4.28 3.73 -11.39
N ALA A 229 -4.21 3.60 -12.71
CA ALA A 229 -4.83 2.48 -13.41
C ALA A 229 -4.02 1.20 -13.16
N VAL A 230 -4.67 0.16 -12.64
CA VAL A 230 -4.02 -1.12 -12.35
C VAL A 230 -4.99 -2.28 -12.59
N ARG A 231 -4.44 -3.46 -12.85
CA ARG A 231 -5.17 -4.71 -13.03
C ARG A 231 -4.44 -5.84 -12.35
N ALA A 232 -5.17 -6.78 -11.76
CA ALA A 232 -4.61 -8.01 -11.25
C ALA A 232 -4.03 -8.88 -12.38
N ASP A 233 -2.78 -9.32 -12.23
CA ASP A 233 -2.10 -10.19 -13.18
C ASP A 233 -2.63 -11.64 -13.13
N ALA A 234 -2.00 -12.55 -13.88
CA ALA A 234 -2.40 -13.96 -13.92
C ALA A 234 -2.34 -14.67 -12.54
N ARG A 235 -1.56 -14.16 -11.58
CA ARG A 235 -1.46 -14.66 -10.20
C ARG A 235 -2.39 -13.93 -9.23
N GLY A 236 -3.16 -12.94 -9.71
CA GLY A 236 -3.98 -12.10 -8.85
C GLY A 236 -3.17 -11.03 -8.10
N HIS A 237 -1.97 -10.71 -8.57
CA HIS A 237 -1.10 -9.71 -7.96
C HIS A 237 -1.21 -8.38 -8.70
N ILE A 238 -0.89 -7.28 -8.04
CA ILE A 238 -0.79 -5.95 -8.68
C ILE A 238 0.61 -5.38 -8.51
N ASN A 239 1.04 -4.63 -9.53
CA ASN A 239 2.23 -3.80 -9.53
C ASN A 239 1.80 -2.38 -9.91
N VAL A 240 2.11 -1.39 -9.08
CA VAL A 240 1.65 -0.01 -9.31
C VAL A 240 2.64 1.00 -8.75
N VAL A 241 2.91 2.06 -9.51
CA VAL A 241 3.69 3.19 -9.00
C VAL A 241 2.74 4.14 -8.28
N LEU A 242 3.05 4.41 -7.02
CA LEU A 242 2.33 5.37 -6.18
C LEU A 242 3.11 6.69 -6.17
N PRO A 243 2.51 7.83 -6.54
CA PRO A 243 3.13 9.14 -6.36
C PRO A 243 3.57 9.41 -4.91
N ALA A 244 4.45 10.38 -4.72
CA ALA A 244 4.88 10.83 -3.39
C ALA A 244 3.68 11.12 -2.48
N ARG A 245 3.71 10.61 -1.24
CA ARG A 245 2.65 10.80 -0.22
C ARG A 245 1.23 10.42 -0.66
N SER A 246 1.08 9.68 -1.74
CA SER A 246 -0.23 9.23 -2.23
C SER A 246 -0.76 8.03 -1.43
N ALA A 247 -2.07 7.82 -1.52
CA ALA A 247 -2.73 6.65 -0.98
C ALA A 247 -3.97 6.31 -1.79
N VAL A 248 -4.34 5.03 -1.82
CA VAL A 248 -5.56 4.53 -2.45
C VAL A 248 -6.21 3.47 -1.58
N VAL A 249 -7.53 3.51 -1.55
CA VAL A 249 -8.36 2.48 -0.93
C VAL A 249 -9.22 1.86 -2.02
N TRP A 250 -9.09 0.55 -2.19
CA TRP A 250 -9.71 -0.21 -3.25
C TRP A 250 -10.57 -1.35 -2.70
N ARG A 251 -11.54 -1.75 -3.51
CA ARG A 251 -12.13 -3.09 -3.44
C ARG A 251 -11.97 -3.78 -4.79
N ALA A 252 -12.16 -5.10 -4.82
CA ALA A 252 -12.27 -5.84 -6.07
C ALA A 252 -13.43 -5.27 -6.92
N GLY A 253 -13.15 -4.98 -8.19
CA GLY A 253 -14.17 -4.61 -9.18
C GLY A 253 -14.49 -5.76 -10.13
N ALA A 254 -15.00 -5.41 -11.31
CA ALA A 254 -15.29 -6.39 -12.35
C ALA A 254 -14.00 -7.02 -12.89
N GLN A 255 -14.07 -8.30 -13.27
CA GLN A 255 -13.11 -8.89 -14.18
C GLN A 255 -13.33 -8.27 -15.55
N ALA A 256 -12.31 -7.65 -16.14
CA ALA A 256 -12.36 -7.48 -17.59
C ALA A 256 -12.02 -8.82 -18.23
N ALA A 257 -12.64 -9.12 -19.37
CA ALA A 257 -12.24 -10.24 -20.20
C ALA A 257 -10.73 -10.16 -20.43
N VAL A 258 -9.99 -11.18 -19.99
CA VAL A 258 -8.60 -11.36 -20.38
C VAL A 258 -8.62 -11.45 -21.91
N PRO A 259 -7.87 -10.61 -22.65
CA PRO A 259 -7.79 -10.78 -24.09
C PRO A 259 -7.27 -12.18 -24.35
N ARG A 260 -8.14 -13.09 -24.81
CA ARG A 260 -7.67 -14.32 -25.44
C ARG A 260 -6.89 -13.85 -26.66
N ALA A 261 -5.62 -14.23 -26.76
CA ALA A 261 -4.93 -14.16 -28.03
C ALA A 261 -5.82 -14.88 -29.05
N SER A 262 -6.41 -14.12 -29.97
CA SER A 262 -7.31 -14.65 -30.97
C SER A 262 -6.52 -15.58 -31.88
N ALA A 263 -6.59 -16.88 -31.63
CA ALA A 263 -6.24 -17.88 -32.64
C ALA A 263 -7.29 -17.73 -33.76
N GLY A 264 -6.93 -17.00 -34.82
CA GLY A 264 -7.74 -16.86 -36.02
C GLY A 264 -8.02 -18.25 -36.59
N THR A 265 -9.23 -18.75 -36.34
CA THR A 265 -9.73 -19.99 -36.94
C THR A 265 -10.42 -19.58 -38.23
N ALA A 266 -9.69 -19.64 -39.35
CA ALA A 266 -10.30 -19.61 -40.67
C ALA A 266 -10.92 -20.99 -40.92
N ALA A 267 -12.26 -21.04 -40.93
CA ALA A 267 -13.00 -22.21 -41.41
C ALA A 267 -13.02 -22.22 -42.96
N PRO A 268 -12.89 -23.39 -43.61
CA PRO A 268 -12.89 -23.49 -45.06
C PRO A 268 -14.32 -23.49 -45.61
N GLN A 269 -14.61 -22.67 -46.62
CA GLN A 269 -15.77 -22.86 -47.49
C GLN A 269 -15.31 -23.53 -48.78
N GLY A 270 -15.85 -24.71 -49.05
CA GLY A 270 -15.62 -25.47 -50.27
C GLY A 270 -16.56 -25.07 -51.40
N HIS A 271 -16.00 -25.04 -52.62
CA HIS A 271 -16.71 -25.36 -53.86
C HIS A 271 -15.69 -25.77 -54.93
N ASP A 272 -15.99 -26.85 -55.63
CA ASP A 272 -15.31 -27.49 -56.77
C ASP A 272 -16.43 -27.89 -57.76
N PRO A 273 -16.22 -28.33 -59.03
CA PRO A 273 -15.01 -28.38 -59.88
C PRO A 273 -15.21 -27.87 -61.32
N SER A 274 -14.10 -27.75 -62.08
CA SER A 274 -13.96 -28.33 -63.44
C SER A 274 -12.55 -28.16 -64.04
N PRO A 275 -12.12 -29.01 -65.01
CA PRO A 275 -10.77 -29.59 -65.01
C PRO A 275 -9.91 -29.22 -66.24
N GLN A 276 -8.58 -29.08 -66.10
CA GLN A 276 -7.61 -29.33 -67.19
C GLN A 276 -6.20 -29.75 -66.70
N MET A 277 -5.79 -30.94 -67.16
CA MET A 277 -4.47 -31.44 -67.61
C MET A 277 -3.14 -31.26 -66.81
N ILE A 278 -2.66 -32.40 -66.28
CA ILE A 278 -1.32 -33.04 -66.32
C ILE A 278 -0.05 -32.19 -66.61
N SER A 279 0.89 -32.13 -65.65
CA SER A 279 2.33 -32.49 -65.82
C SER A 279 3.06 -32.59 -64.46
N GLN A 280 3.97 -33.55 -64.33
CA GLN A 280 4.69 -33.95 -63.09
C GLN A 280 6.01 -33.17 -62.88
N ALA A 281 6.37 -32.91 -61.60
CA ALA A 281 7.75 -32.70 -61.10
C ALA A 281 7.82 -32.94 -59.56
N PRO A 282 8.99 -33.31 -58.96
CA PRO A 282 9.12 -34.04 -57.67
C PRO A 282 9.25 -33.14 -56.42
N PRO A 283 9.35 -33.68 -55.18
CA PRO A 283 8.90 -33.00 -53.96
C PRO A 283 9.96 -32.07 -53.36
N VAL A 284 9.52 -30.94 -52.81
CA VAL A 284 10.33 -30.10 -51.92
C VAL A 284 9.66 -30.08 -50.55
N SER A 285 10.29 -30.74 -49.59
CA SER A 285 10.03 -30.61 -48.17
C SER A 285 10.42 -29.21 -47.71
N ASP A 286 9.47 -28.42 -47.22
CA ASP A 286 9.81 -27.19 -46.49
C ASP A 286 9.11 -27.20 -45.12
N SER A 287 9.88 -27.65 -44.13
CA SER A 287 9.58 -27.51 -42.72
C SER A 287 10.09 -26.15 -42.24
N THR A 288 9.23 -25.13 -42.26
CA THR A 288 9.51 -23.88 -41.53
C THR A 288 8.29 -23.46 -40.74
N SER A 289 8.02 -24.18 -39.65
CA SER A 289 7.25 -23.64 -38.53
C SER A 289 8.05 -22.48 -37.93
N ARG A 290 7.76 -21.26 -38.39
CA ARG A 290 8.27 -20.03 -37.81
C ARG A 290 7.87 -20.04 -36.32
N PRO A 291 8.82 -20.01 -35.37
CA PRO A 291 8.47 -20.02 -33.96
C PRO A 291 7.67 -18.75 -33.68
N THR A 292 6.43 -18.93 -33.21
CA THR A 292 5.66 -17.87 -32.57
C THR A 292 6.57 -17.22 -31.52
N PRO A 293 6.78 -15.90 -31.54
CA PRO A 293 7.59 -15.25 -30.52
C PRO A 293 6.89 -15.46 -29.18
N THR A 294 7.40 -16.38 -28.38
CA THR A 294 7.04 -16.50 -26.97
C THR A 294 7.46 -15.17 -26.34
N THR A 295 6.49 -14.32 -25.98
CA THR A 295 6.79 -13.11 -25.22
C THR A 295 7.37 -13.55 -23.88
N THR A 296 8.69 -13.48 -23.75
CA THR A 296 9.38 -13.79 -22.50
C THR A 296 8.87 -12.83 -21.42
N ALA A 297 8.18 -13.36 -20.42
CA ALA A 297 7.71 -12.57 -19.29
C ALA A 297 8.91 -12.02 -18.50
N LEU A 298 8.80 -10.76 -18.06
CA LEU A 298 9.81 -10.15 -17.20
C LEU A 298 9.96 -10.97 -15.91
N SER A 299 11.18 -11.36 -15.58
CA SER A 299 11.51 -12.11 -14.37
C SER A 299 12.88 -11.74 -13.85
N ILE A 300 13.06 -11.95 -12.54
CA ILE A 300 14.33 -11.82 -11.83
C ILE A 300 14.73 -13.26 -11.42
N ASP A 301 15.97 -13.63 -11.69
CA ASP A 301 16.53 -14.91 -11.26
C ASP A 301 16.70 -14.91 -9.72
N PRO A 302 16.75 -16.08 -9.06
CA PRO A 302 17.02 -16.14 -7.63
C PRO A 302 18.25 -15.32 -7.25
N LEU A 303 18.09 -14.41 -6.29
CA LEU A 303 19.19 -13.57 -5.83
C LEU A 303 20.29 -14.45 -5.21
N PRO A 304 21.58 -14.21 -5.52
CA PRO A 304 22.67 -14.92 -4.87
C PRO A 304 22.66 -14.62 -3.36
N ALA A 305 23.19 -15.53 -2.56
CA ALA A 305 23.41 -15.27 -1.14
C ALA A 305 24.26 -14.00 -1.00
N ALA A 306 23.86 -13.09 -0.11
CA ALA A 306 24.57 -11.84 0.10
C ALA A 306 26.02 -12.14 0.54
N ASP A 307 26.98 -11.88 -0.35
CA ASP A 307 28.39 -11.89 0.02
C ASP A 307 28.78 -10.47 0.41
N THR A 308 28.75 -10.20 1.71
CA THR A 308 29.09 -8.89 2.29
C THR A 308 30.56 -8.49 2.08
N ARG A 309 31.39 -9.37 1.50
CA ARG A 309 32.78 -9.06 1.12
C ARG A 309 32.87 -8.19 -0.14
N HIS A 310 31.84 -8.19 -0.97
CA HIS A 310 31.77 -7.38 -2.17
C HIS A 310 30.75 -6.25 -1.96
N ALA A 311 31.14 -5.01 -2.20
CA ALA A 311 30.26 -3.83 -2.09
C ALA A 311 29.17 -3.77 -3.20
N THR A 312 28.90 -4.89 -3.87
CA THR A 312 28.00 -4.96 -5.02
C THR A 312 27.25 -6.28 -5.10
N LEU A 313 25.99 -6.23 -5.52
CA LEU A 313 25.14 -7.37 -5.80
C LEU A 313 24.82 -7.44 -7.30
N ARG A 314 25.20 -8.55 -7.95
CA ARG A 314 24.80 -8.82 -9.34
C ARG A 314 23.41 -9.43 -9.36
N VAL A 315 22.50 -8.83 -10.12
CA VAL A 315 21.13 -9.29 -10.33
C VAL A 315 20.93 -9.60 -11.80
N THR A 316 20.30 -10.72 -12.11
CA THR A 316 20.03 -11.15 -13.48
C THR A 316 18.57 -11.54 -13.65
N GLY A 317 18.14 -11.68 -14.89
CA GLY A 317 16.82 -12.20 -15.19
C GLY A 317 16.53 -12.31 -16.68
N ARG A 318 15.24 -12.46 -16.98
CA ARG A 318 14.72 -12.53 -18.35
C ARG A 318 13.77 -11.40 -18.64
N ALA A 319 13.78 -10.92 -19.88
CA ALA A 319 12.79 -10.01 -20.44
C ALA A 319 12.63 -10.28 -21.95
N ALA A 320 11.78 -9.51 -22.63
CA ALA A 320 11.70 -9.58 -24.09
C ALA A 320 13.06 -9.18 -24.71
N PRO A 321 13.52 -9.83 -25.80
CA PRO A 321 14.77 -9.46 -26.44
C PRO A 321 14.82 -7.97 -26.80
N HIS A 322 15.95 -7.31 -26.51
CA HIS A 322 16.17 -5.88 -26.74
C HIS A 322 15.26 -4.91 -25.96
N SER A 323 14.45 -5.39 -25.02
CA SER A 323 13.62 -4.51 -24.18
C SER A 323 14.45 -3.80 -23.11
N ASP A 324 14.08 -2.58 -22.80
CA ASP A 324 14.57 -1.87 -21.62
C ASP A 324 13.97 -2.45 -20.34
N VAL A 325 14.81 -2.59 -19.32
CA VAL A 325 14.47 -3.13 -18.01
C VAL A 325 14.93 -2.14 -16.96
N ALA A 326 13.99 -1.69 -16.13
CA ALA A 326 14.26 -0.86 -14.97
C ALA A 326 14.43 -1.73 -13.71
N VAL A 327 15.62 -1.73 -13.12
CA VAL A 327 15.89 -2.40 -11.85
C VAL A 327 15.66 -1.42 -10.71
N VAL A 328 14.67 -1.74 -9.86
CA VAL A 328 14.21 -0.87 -8.76
C VAL A 328 14.54 -1.53 -7.42
N VAL A 329 15.22 -0.80 -6.54
CA VAL A 329 15.55 -1.24 -5.18
C VAL A 329 14.60 -0.55 -4.20
N ASP A 330 14.01 -1.32 -3.28
CA ASP A 330 13.08 -0.84 -2.25
C ASP A 330 11.94 0.06 -2.76
N GLY A 331 11.55 -0.15 -4.02
CA GLY A 331 10.49 0.60 -4.70
C GLY A 331 10.93 1.99 -5.20
N GLY A 332 12.17 2.43 -4.99
CA GLY A 332 12.67 3.75 -5.38
C GLY A 332 12.81 3.93 -6.90
N VAL A 333 11.73 4.30 -7.59
CA VAL A 333 11.71 4.40 -9.06
C VAL A 333 12.58 5.53 -9.61
N ALA A 334 12.81 6.59 -8.83
CA ALA A 334 13.62 7.74 -9.24
C ALA A 334 15.11 7.37 -9.45
N HIS A 335 15.58 6.31 -8.78
CA HIS A 335 16.96 5.82 -8.85
C HIS A 335 17.04 4.47 -9.58
N ALA A 336 16.03 4.13 -10.37
CA ALA A 336 16.00 2.86 -11.09
C ALA A 336 17.14 2.76 -12.09
N GLN A 337 17.93 1.69 -12.01
CA GLN A 337 18.98 1.42 -12.97
C GLN A 337 18.38 0.87 -14.26
N GLN A 338 18.61 1.55 -15.38
CA GLN A 338 18.17 1.09 -16.70
C GLN A 338 19.21 0.13 -17.28
N VAL A 339 18.77 -1.04 -17.72
CA VAL A 339 19.57 -2.04 -18.43
C VAL A 339 18.78 -2.57 -19.62
N GLN A 340 19.47 -3.01 -20.66
CA GLN A 340 18.81 -3.59 -21.83
C GLN A 340 18.95 -5.11 -21.82
N ALA A 341 17.86 -5.81 -22.17
CA ALA A 341 17.92 -7.25 -22.38
C ALA A 341 18.66 -7.58 -23.68
N SER A 342 19.49 -8.62 -23.65
CA SER A 342 20.23 -9.12 -24.80
C SER A 342 19.31 -9.66 -25.90
N ALA A 343 19.88 -10.02 -27.06
CA ALA A 343 19.17 -10.72 -28.12
C ALA A 343 18.56 -12.07 -27.68
N THR A 344 19.11 -12.68 -26.61
CA THR A 344 18.60 -13.91 -25.99
C THR A 344 17.66 -13.64 -24.82
N GLY A 345 17.27 -12.38 -24.60
CA GLY A 345 16.35 -11.95 -23.55
C GLY A 345 16.94 -11.98 -22.14
N HIS A 346 18.26 -12.08 -21.99
CA HIS A 346 18.92 -12.00 -20.69
C HIS A 346 19.27 -10.55 -20.36
N TRP A 347 18.99 -10.12 -19.14
CA TRP A 347 19.47 -8.84 -18.63
C TRP A 347 20.28 -9.03 -17.35
N GLN A 348 21.10 -8.04 -17.04
CA GLN A 348 21.91 -8.01 -15.82
C GLN A 348 22.07 -6.57 -15.33
N ALA A 349 22.03 -6.39 -14.02
CA ALA A 349 22.44 -5.18 -13.33
C ALA A 349 23.43 -5.50 -12.21
N THR A 350 24.23 -4.51 -11.82
CA THR A 350 25.13 -4.59 -10.66
C THR A 350 24.74 -3.45 -9.72
N LEU A 351 24.17 -3.81 -8.57
CA LEU A 351 23.71 -2.89 -7.54
C LEU A 351 24.84 -2.62 -6.56
N ALA A 352 25.02 -1.38 -6.10
CA ALA A 352 25.94 -1.08 -5.01
C ALA A 352 25.26 -1.39 -3.66
N LEU A 353 25.93 -2.14 -2.79
CA LEU A 353 25.43 -2.48 -1.46
C LEU A 353 25.71 -1.39 -0.41
N GLY A 354 26.56 -0.41 -0.73
CA GLY A 354 26.97 0.66 0.19
C GLY A 354 25.82 1.52 0.72
N ASP A 355 24.69 1.53 0.01
CA ASP A 355 23.47 2.25 0.38
C ASP A 355 22.35 1.31 0.89
N MET A 356 22.63 -0.01 1.01
CA MET A 356 21.64 -1.06 1.30
C MET A 356 21.86 -1.81 2.63
N ILE A 357 22.89 -1.48 3.41
CA ILE A 357 23.24 -2.13 4.70
C ILE A 357 22.87 -1.23 5.87
#